data_AF-A0A0W7TGU6-F1
#
_entry.id   AF-A0A0W7TGU6-F1
#
_cell.length_a   1.000
_cell.length_b   1.000
_cell.length_c   1.000
_cell.angle_alpha   90.00
_cell.angle_beta   90.00
_cell.angle_gamma   90.00
#
_symmetry.space_group_name_H-M   'P 1'
#
loop_
_entity.id
_entity.type
_entity.pdbx_description
1 polymer ?
#
loop_
_entity_poly.entity_id
_entity_poly.type
_entity_poly.pdbx_seq_one_letter_code
_entity_poly.pdbx_strand_id
1 'polypeptide(L)'
;MPKLRDKIPKKYYLSEGYLKCLENHKETQKKKGYGFGYCIKDPEKDPASTLMVGGMGRERNLIQDPNIDMNSKDTGKKTPINEGLIRTLTPREFARLQGFSDDFDFSMVSDINAYRLFGNSVAIPAVKATADCIIERLSQAGLL
;
A
#
# COMPACT_ATOMS: atom_id res chain seq x y z
N MET A 1 -9.63 -5.08 -2.98
CA MET A 1 -8.19 -4.76 -3.13
C MET A 1 -7.54 -5.72 -4.15
N PRO A 2 -6.31 -5.49 -4.66
CA PRO A 2 -5.64 -6.48 -5.51
C PRO A 2 -5.30 -7.76 -4.74
N LYS A 3 -5.02 -8.84 -5.47
CA LYS A 3 -4.56 -10.11 -4.88
C LYS A 3 -3.33 -9.89 -3.99
N LEU A 4 -3.43 -10.31 -2.73
CA LEU A 4 -2.36 -10.27 -1.75
C LEU A 4 -1.33 -11.40 -1.97
N ARG A 5 -0.16 -11.30 -1.36
CA ARG A 5 0.88 -12.34 -1.43
C ARG A 5 0.69 -13.38 -0.31
N ASP A 6 0.98 -14.64 -0.62
CA ASP A 6 0.75 -15.78 0.29
C ASP A 6 1.81 -15.97 1.38
N LYS A 7 2.98 -15.34 1.25
CA LYS A 7 4.05 -15.37 2.26
C LYS A 7 4.68 -13.99 2.40
N ILE A 8 4.59 -13.43 3.60
CA ILE A 8 4.98 -12.04 3.86
C ILE A 8 6.13 -11.99 4.87
N PRO A 9 7.28 -11.40 4.51
CA PRO A 9 8.37 -11.18 5.44
C PRO A 9 7.95 -10.39 6.70
N LYS A 10 8.48 -10.77 7.85
CA LYS A 10 8.27 -10.12 9.16
C LYS A 10 8.42 -8.60 9.11
N LYS A 11 9.26 -8.06 8.22
CA LYS A 11 9.51 -6.61 8.10
C LYS A 11 8.24 -5.80 7.82
N TYR A 12 7.25 -6.34 7.12
CA TYR A 12 6.03 -5.61 6.77
C TYR A 12 4.98 -5.54 7.87
N TYR A 13 5.08 -6.42 8.87
CA TYR A 13 4.22 -6.44 10.05
C TYR A 13 4.57 -5.32 11.02
N LEU A 14 3.58 -4.67 11.62
CA LEU A 14 3.81 -3.60 12.58
C LEU A 14 4.33 -4.19 13.89
N SER A 15 5.27 -3.49 14.54
CA SER A 15 5.58 -3.80 15.93
C SER A 15 4.47 -3.31 16.84
N GLU A 16 4.27 -3.97 17.97
CA GLU A 16 3.27 -3.60 18.98
C GLU A 16 3.40 -2.13 19.42
N GLY A 17 4.61 -1.66 19.72
CA GLY A 17 4.83 -0.27 20.11
C GLY A 17 4.52 0.75 19.00
N TYR A 18 4.64 0.36 17.73
CA TYR A 18 4.28 1.23 16.62
C TYR A 18 2.76 1.25 16.41
N LEU A 19 2.09 0.10 16.52
CA LEU A 19 0.62 0.04 16.48
C LEU A 19 0.00 0.91 17.59
N LYS A 20 0.53 0.80 18.82
CA LYS A 20 0.11 1.65 19.95
C LYS A 20 0.30 3.14 19.69
N CYS A 21 1.37 3.52 19.00
CA CYS A 21 1.59 4.91 18.58
C CYS A 21 0.48 5.39 17.61
N LEU A 22 0.09 4.55 16.65
CA LEU A 22 -0.99 4.85 15.70
C LEU A 22 -2.35 4.98 16.39
N GLU A 23 -2.64 4.10 17.35
CA GLU A 23 -3.85 4.16 18.19
C GLU A 23 -3.92 5.47 18.98
N ASN A 24 -2.86 5.81 19.69
CA ASN A 24 -2.78 7.06 20.45
C ASN A 24 -2.93 8.30 19.54
N HIS A 25 -2.31 8.26 18.35
CA HIS A 25 -2.44 9.35 17.39
C HIS A 25 -3.90 9.52 16.92
N LYS A 26 -4.57 8.42 16.55
CA LYS A 26 -5.98 8.42 16.12
C LYS A 26 -6.91 8.96 17.20
N GLU A 27 -6.73 8.54 18.45
CA GLU A 27 -7.53 9.04 19.58
C GLU A 27 -7.27 10.53 19.84
N THR A 28 -6.02 10.97 19.74
CA THR A 28 -5.67 12.39 19.90
C THR A 28 -6.31 13.26 18.82
N GLN A 29 -6.31 12.81 17.57
CA GLN A 29 -6.95 13.52 16.46
C GLN A 29 -8.47 13.55 16.61
N LYS A 30 -9.08 12.43 17.02
CA LYS A 30 -10.52 12.33 17.29
C LYS A 30 -10.96 13.30 18.39
N LYS A 31 -10.19 13.42 19.49
CA LYS A 31 -10.46 14.40 20.57
C LYS A 31 -10.43 15.85 20.11
N LYS A 32 -9.65 16.16 19.06
CA LYS A 32 -9.60 17.49 18.44
C LYS A 32 -10.72 17.72 17.41
N GLY A 33 -11.60 16.74 17.19
CA GLY A 33 -12.66 16.79 16.18
C GLY A 33 -12.20 16.44 14.76
N TYR A 34 -11.00 15.88 14.59
CA TYR A 34 -10.47 15.49 13.28
C TYR A 34 -10.62 13.99 13.00
N GLY A 35 -10.82 13.63 11.72
CA GLY A 35 -10.94 12.24 11.25
C GLY A 35 -9.63 11.58 10.82
N PHE A 36 -8.48 12.09 11.28
CA PHE A 36 -7.15 11.58 10.92
C PHE A 36 -6.74 10.36 11.76
N GLY A 37 -5.86 9.53 11.20
CA GLY A 37 -5.33 8.32 11.85
C GLY A 37 -5.38 7.10 10.95
N TYR A 38 -4.82 5.99 11.42
CA TYR A 38 -4.70 4.75 10.67
C TYR A 38 -6.05 4.08 10.38
N CYS A 39 -6.08 3.25 9.33
CA CYS A 39 -7.21 2.41 8.97
C CYS A 39 -6.73 0.99 8.70
N ILE A 40 -7.42 0.03 9.31
CA ILE A 40 -7.34 -1.39 8.94
C ILE A 40 -8.47 -1.63 7.94
N LYS A 41 -8.16 -2.25 6.81
CA LYS A 41 -9.05 -2.51 5.69
C LYS A 41 -9.26 -4.01 5.55
N ASP A 42 -10.49 -4.41 5.24
CA ASP A 42 -10.80 -5.75 4.72
C ASP A 42 -10.46 -5.77 3.22
N PRO A 43 -9.45 -6.55 2.77
CA PRO A 43 -9.05 -6.58 1.36
C PRO A 43 -10.15 -7.01 0.39
N GLU A 44 -11.12 -7.80 0.86
CA GLU A 44 -12.21 -8.34 0.05
C GLU A 44 -13.40 -7.38 -0.03
N LYS A 45 -13.62 -6.57 1.01
CA LYS A 45 -14.82 -5.70 1.11
C LYS A 45 -14.53 -4.23 0.94
N ASP A 46 -13.39 -3.75 1.45
CA ASP A 46 -13.11 -2.33 1.50
C ASP A 46 -12.30 -1.84 0.29
N PRO A 47 -12.61 -0.64 -0.23
CA PRO A 47 -11.72 0.04 -1.14
C PRO A 47 -10.46 0.53 -0.40
N ALA A 48 -9.34 0.49 -1.11
CA ALA A 48 -8.10 1.10 -0.65
C ALA A 48 -8.24 2.62 -0.56
N SER A 49 -7.62 3.21 0.46
CA SER A 49 -7.41 4.65 0.53
C SER A 49 -6.36 5.08 -0.50
N THR A 50 -6.39 6.35 -0.90
CA THR A 50 -5.37 6.95 -1.78
C THR A 50 -3.95 6.62 -1.31
N LEU A 51 -3.12 6.15 -2.23
CA LEU A 51 -1.71 5.87 -1.98
C LEU A 51 -0.95 7.20 -1.91
N MET A 52 -0.66 7.67 -0.70
CA MET A 52 0.07 8.93 -0.49
C MET A 52 1.54 8.65 -0.17
N VAL A 53 2.43 9.51 -0.65
CA VAL A 53 3.86 9.46 -0.32
C VAL A 53 4.11 10.16 1.01
N GLY A 54 3.96 9.40 2.10
CA GLY A 54 4.15 9.86 3.48
C GLY A 54 3.71 8.79 4.49
N GLY A 55 3.93 9.01 5.78
CA GLY A 55 3.51 8.07 6.84
C GLY A 55 2.02 7.71 6.75
N MET A 56 1.17 8.72 6.56
CA MET A 56 -0.28 8.56 6.47
C MET A 56 -0.74 7.68 5.30
N GLY A 57 -0.03 7.63 4.16
CA GLY A 57 -0.48 6.85 3.00
C GLY A 57 -0.42 5.34 3.21
N ARG A 58 0.58 4.88 3.97
CA ARG A 58 0.74 3.46 4.32
C ARG A 58 -0.15 3.05 5.49
N GLU A 59 -0.32 3.93 6.46
CA GLU A 59 -1.10 3.69 7.68
C GLU A 59 -2.62 3.69 7.42
N ARG A 60 -3.09 4.23 6.30
CA ARG A 60 -4.52 4.23 5.89
C ARG A 60 -4.93 3.00 5.07
N ASN A 61 -4.00 2.09 4.83
CA ASN A 61 -4.18 0.87 4.04
C ASN A 61 -3.59 -0.35 4.77
N LEU A 62 -3.67 -0.36 6.10
CA LEU A 62 -3.23 -1.52 6.88
C LEU A 62 -4.23 -2.65 6.71
N ILE A 63 -3.74 -3.88 6.87
CA ILE A 63 -4.58 -5.07 6.81
C ILE A 63 -4.17 -6.03 7.93
N GLN A 64 -5.12 -6.86 8.36
CA GLN A 64 -4.86 -8.02 9.19
C GLN A 64 -4.53 -9.20 8.28
N ASP A 65 -3.36 -9.82 8.46
CA ASP A 65 -2.92 -10.90 7.56
C ASP A 65 -2.16 -12.01 8.30
N PRO A 66 -2.69 -13.25 8.36
CA PRO A 66 -2.04 -14.36 9.03
C PRO A 66 -0.83 -14.94 8.27
N ASN A 67 -0.56 -14.53 7.03
CA ASN A 67 0.44 -15.14 6.13
C ASN A 67 1.90 -14.74 6.40
N ILE A 68 2.28 -14.67 7.67
CA ILE A 68 3.63 -14.27 8.09
C ILE A 68 4.64 -15.37 7.75
N ASP A 69 5.74 -14.98 7.10
CA ASP A 69 6.88 -15.87 6.86
C ASP A 69 7.77 -15.92 8.12
N MET A 70 7.59 -16.97 8.91
CA MET A 70 8.34 -17.20 10.15
C MET A 70 9.83 -17.42 9.91
N ASN A 71 10.23 -17.86 8.72
CA ASN A 71 11.63 -18.08 8.35
C ASN A 71 12.34 -16.78 7.91
N SER A 72 11.60 -15.70 7.71
CA SER A 72 12.19 -14.42 7.33
C SER A 72 13.04 -13.82 8.46
N LYS A 73 14.09 -13.08 8.07
CA LYS A 73 15.03 -12.43 8.99
C LYS A 73 14.30 -11.52 9.98
N ASP A 74 14.78 -11.51 11.21
CA ASP A 74 14.28 -10.59 12.22
C ASP A 74 14.60 -9.15 11.86
N THR A 75 13.71 -8.27 12.30
CA THR A 75 13.54 -6.94 11.69
C THR A 75 14.20 -5.83 12.51
N GLY A 76 14.95 -6.17 13.56
CA GLY A 76 15.55 -5.19 14.50
C GLY A 76 14.52 -4.29 15.19
N LYS A 77 13.25 -4.70 15.27
CA LYS A 77 12.18 -3.91 15.89
C LYS A 77 12.37 -3.90 17.41
N LYS A 78 12.16 -2.74 18.03
CA LYS A 78 12.30 -2.56 19.49
C LYS A 78 11.26 -3.33 20.30
N THR A 79 10.10 -3.60 19.70
CA THR A 79 8.99 -4.35 20.30
C THR A 79 8.61 -5.50 19.36
N PRO A 80 8.01 -6.59 19.89
CA PRO A 80 7.58 -7.72 19.08
C PRO A 80 6.54 -7.30 18.03
N ILE A 81 6.29 -8.20 17.08
CA ILE A 81 5.19 -8.03 16.13
C ILE A 81 3.86 -8.02 16.91
N ASN A 82 2.94 -7.14 16.51
CA ASN A 82 1.64 -7.02 17.15
C ASN A 82 0.83 -8.33 17.03
N GLU A 83 0.08 -8.69 18.08
CA GLU A 83 -0.72 -9.92 18.15
C GLU A 83 -1.81 -9.98 17.08
N GLY A 84 -2.34 -8.83 16.68
CA GLY A 84 -3.36 -8.72 15.64
C GLY A 84 -2.85 -9.01 14.22
N LEU A 85 -1.55 -9.28 14.05
CA LEU A 85 -0.90 -9.52 12.75
C LEU A 85 -1.21 -8.41 11.73
N ILE A 86 -1.29 -7.17 12.23
CA ILE A 86 -1.51 -5.98 11.41
C ILE A 86 -0.23 -5.66 10.65
N ARG A 87 -0.35 -5.46 9.34
CA ARG A 87 0.77 -5.14 8.45
C ARG A 87 0.45 -4.04 7.45
N THR A 88 1.52 -3.50 6.89
CA THR A 88 1.45 -2.69 5.67
C THR A 88 1.37 -3.59 4.43
N LEU A 89 0.81 -3.09 3.34
CA LEU A 89 0.95 -3.74 2.02
C LEU A 89 2.42 -3.69 1.58
N THR A 90 2.88 -4.76 0.93
CA THR A 90 4.21 -4.86 0.33
C THR A 90 4.35 -3.95 -0.90
N PRO A 91 5.57 -3.62 -1.37
CA PRO A 91 5.73 -2.83 -2.59
C PRO A 91 5.07 -3.45 -3.83
N ARG A 92 5.08 -4.78 -3.95
CA ARG A 92 4.38 -5.49 -5.04
C ARG A 92 2.87 -5.32 -4.94
N GLU A 93 2.30 -5.39 -3.74
CA GLU A 93 0.86 -5.18 -3.55
C GLU A 93 0.46 -3.72 -3.81
N PHE A 94 1.33 -2.74 -3.48
CA PHE A 94 1.18 -1.34 -3.89
C PHE A 94 1.18 -1.17 -5.42
N ALA A 95 2.12 -1.83 -6.10
CA ALA A 95 2.22 -1.80 -7.56
C ALA A 95 0.93 -2.37 -8.21
N ARG A 96 0.46 -3.52 -7.72
CA ARG A 96 -0.81 -4.11 -8.17
C ARG A 96 -2.00 -3.17 -7.95
N LEU A 97 -2.03 -2.45 -6.83
CA LEU A 97 -3.10 -1.51 -6.53
C LEU A 97 -3.15 -0.35 -7.53
N GLN A 98 -1.99 0.10 -8.02
CA GLN A 98 -1.89 1.07 -9.12
C GLN A 98 -2.18 0.47 -10.51
N GLY A 99 -2.28 -0.86 -10.61
CA GLY A 99 -2.51 -1.58 -11.87
C GLY A 99 -1.24 -1.92 -12.66
N PHE A 100 -0.06 -1.89 -12.03
CA PHE A 100 1.14 -2.46 -12.63
C PHE A 100 1.01 -3.98 -12.72
N SER A 101 1.58 -4.54 -13.78
CA SER A 101 1.62 -5.97 -14.00
C SER A 101 2.53 -6.69 -12.99
N ASP A 102 2.31 -8.00 -12.83
CA ASP A 102 3.06 -8.82 -11.86
C ASP A 102 4.52 -9.04 -12.26
N ASP A 103 4.82 -8.94 -13.56
CA ASP A 103 6.16 -9.03 -14.15
C ASP A 103 6.92 -7.69 -14.14
N PHE A 104 6.29 -6.57 -13.75
CA PHE A 104 6.97 -5.28 -13.66
C PHE A 104 8.15 -5.35 -12.67
N ASP A 105 9.38 -5.24 -13.16
CA ASP A 105 10.58 -5.33 -12.34
C ASP A 105 10.92 -4.01 -11.65
N PHE A 106 11.07 -4.07 -10.34
CA PHE A 106 11.55 -2.97 -9.49
C PHE A 106 12.60 -3.45 -8.49
N SER A 107 13.20 -4.62 -8.74
CA SER A 107 14.19 -5.24 -7.85
C SER A 107 15.41 -4.36 -7.57
N MET A 108 15.71 -3.42 -8.47
CA MET A 108 16.83 -2.48 -8.34
C MET A 108 16.59 -1.35 -7.33
N VAL A 109 15.36 -1.17 -6.81
CA VAL A 109 15.06 -0.11 -5.83
C VAL A 109 14.72 -0.68 -4.46
N SER A 110 15.07 0.06 -3.41
CA SER A 110 14.68 -0.29 -2.04
C SER A 110 13.15 -0.19 -1.86
N ASP A 111 12.59 -0.92 -0.89
CA ASP A 111 11.16 -0.84 -0.54
C ASP A 111 10.71 0.61 -0.30
N ILE A 112 11.54 1.42 0.40
CA ILE A 112 11.24 2.83 0.69
C ILE A 112 11.07 3.60 -0.62
N ASN A 113 11.98 3.42 -1.57
CA ASN A 113 11.92 4.09 -2.87
C ASN A 113 10.76 3.55 -3.71
N ALA A 114 10.51 2.24 -3.68
CA ALA A 114 9.37 1.63 -4.37
C ALA A 114 8.04 2.22 -3.88
N TYR A 115 7.82 2.33 -2.57
CA TYR A 115 6.63 2.98 -2.03
C TYR A 115 6.48 4.43 -2.51
N ARG A 116 7.58 5.19 -2.58
CA ARG A 116 7.57 6.57 -3.08
C ARG A 116 7.23 6.63 -4.57
N LEU A 117 7.83 5.76 -5.39
CA LEU A 117 7.60 5.71 -6.82
C LEU A 117 6.15 5.33 -7.13
N PHE A 118 5.64 4.25 -6.52
CA PHE A 118 4.26 3.81 -6.74
C PHE A 118 3.23 4.79 -6.16
N GLY A 119 3.50 5.41 -5.01
CA GLY A 119 2.60 6.41 -4.43
C GLY A 119 2.54 7.72 -5.22
N ASN A 120 3.63 8.10 -5.90
CA ASN A 120 3.64 9.26 -6.82
C ASN A 120 3.24 8.89 -8.25
N SER A 121 2.95 7.61 -8.50
CA SER A 121 2.48 7.16 -9.81
C SER A 121 0.98 7.42 -9.97
N VAL A 122 0.53 7.27 -11.21
CA VAL A 122 -0.87 7.36 -11.61
C VAL A 122 -1.46 5.96 -11.76
N ALA A 123 -2.77 5.84 -11.60
CA ALA A 123 -3.46 4.58 -11.81
C ALA A 123 -3.34 4.17 -13.30
N ILE A 124 -2.65 3.07 -13.56
CA ILE A 124 -2.35 2.56 -14.91
C ILE A 124 -3.62 2.35 -15.75
N PRO A 125 -4.74 1.80 -15.21
CA PRO A 125 -5.97 1.66 -15.99
C PRO A 125 -6.54 3.00 -16.48
N ALA A 126 -6.40 4.07 -15.69
CA ALA A 126 -6.87 5.41 -16.06
C ALA A 126 -6.00 6.02 -17.17
N VAL A 127 -4.67 5.83 -17.10
CA VAL A 127 -3.76 6.24 -18.17
C VAL A 127 -4.07 5.51 -19.46
N LYS A 128 -4.28 4.18 -19.39
CA LYS A 128 -4.61 3.37 -20.56
C LYS A 128 -5.89 3.86 -21.24
N ALA A 129 -6.97 4.04 -20.48
CA ALA A 129 -8.22 4.56 -21.02
C ALA A 129 -8.07 5.95 -21.66
N THR A 130 -7.24 6.81 -21.07
CA THR A 130 -6.92 8.13 -21.64
C THR A 130 -6.16 7.99 -22.96
N ALA A 131 -5.18 7.09 -23.02
CA ALA A 131 -4.39 6.84 -24.22
C ALA A 131 -5.25 6.27 -25.36
N ASP A 132 -6.16 5.34 -25.06
CA ASP A 132 -7.08 4.77 -26.04
C ASP A 132 -7.96 5.86 -26.68
N CYS A 133 -8.50 6.78 -25.87
CA CYS A 133 -9.23 7.96 -26.37
C CYS A 133 -8.37 8.86 -27.26
N ILE A 134 -7.10 9.09 -26.89
CA ILE A 134 -6.19 9.92 -27.70
C ILE A 134 -5.93 9.26 -29.05
N ILE A 135 -5.64 7.96 -29.07
CA ILE A 135 -5.41 7.19 -30.30
C ILE A 135 -6.64 7.26 -31.22
N GLU A 136 -7.83 7.05 -30.66
CA GLU A 136 -9.09 7.14 -31.42
C GLU A 136 -9.23 8.50 -32.13
N ARG A 137 -8.92 9.60 -31.42
CA ARG A 137 -9.01 10.96 -31.99
C ARG A 137 -7.97 11.24 -33.05
N LEU A 138 -6.74 10.75 -32.85
CA LEU A 138 -5.66 10.91 -33.83
C LEU A 138 -5.98 10.14 -35.12
N SER A 139 -6.55 8.93 -35.02
CA SER A 139 -6.96 8.16 -36.19
C SER A 139 -8.15 8.78 -36.92
N GLN A 140 -9.14 9.34 -36.21
CA GLN A 140 -10.23 10.09 -36.83
C GLN A 140 -9.72 11.34 -37.59
N ALA A 141 -8.64 11.96 -37.11
CA ALA A 141 -8.02 13.12 -37.74
C ALA A 141 -7.04 12.74 -38.88
N GLY A 142 -6.81 11.45 -39.16
CA GLY A 142 -5.86 10.99 -40.17
C GLY A 142 -4.39 11.23 -39.80
N LEU A 143 -4.08 11.37 -38.51
CA LEU A 143 -2.72 11.58 -37.99
C LEU A 143 -2.05 10.27 -37.53
N LEU A 144 -2.81 9.16 -37.51
CA LEU A 144 -2.40 7.78 -37.26
C LEU A 144 -3.24 6.84 -38.13
#